data_AF-A0A527GMZ2-F1
#
_entry.id   AF-A0A527GMZ2-F1
#
_cell.length_a   1.000
_cell.length_b   1.000
_cell.length_c   1.000
_cell.angle_alpha   90.00
_cell.angle_beta   90.00
_cell.angle_gamma   90.00
#
_symmetry.space_group_name_H-M   'P 1'
#
loop_
_entity.id
_entity.type
_entity.pdbx_description
1 polymer ?
#
loop_
_entity_poly.entity_id
_entity_poly.type
_entity_poly.pdbx_seq_one_letter_code
_entity_poly.pdbx_strand_id
1 'polypeptide(L)'
;LQYNYPDEPTESGLGPQAELERLAREGAANRYPAGVPDSVTRRIEEELALIERLNYARYFLTVYDIVKFARSKDILCQGRGSAANSVVCFCIGITEVGPEKIDSLFERFISEERNEPPDIDVDFEHEKRETVIQY
;
A
#
# COMPACT_ATOMS: atom_id res chain seq x y z
N LEU A 1 -12.74 18.50 -1.81
CA LEU A 1 -13.35 17.53 -0.87
C LEU A 1 -12.25 17.12 0.08
N GLN A 2 -12.43 17.30 1.39
CA GLN A 2 -11.44 16.86 2.38
C GLN A 2 -11.69 15.37 2.61
N TYR A 3 -10.78 14.50 2.18
CA TYR A 3 -10.91 13.06 2.39
C TYR A 3 -10.68 12.77 3.87
N ASN A 4 -11.75 12.33 4.56
CA ASN A 4 -11.69 11.90 5.95
C ASN A 4 -11.56 10.38 5.97
N TYR A 5 -10.34 9.90 6.21
CA TYR A 5 -10.08 8.48 6.50
C TYR A 5 -10.40 8.21 7.98
N PRO A 6 -10.82 7.00 8.35
CA PRO A 6 -11.12 6.66 9.73
C PRO A 6 -9.95 7.00 10.68
N ASP A 7 -10.30 7.45 11.89
CA ASP A 7 -9.38 7.77 12.98
C ASP A 7 -8.97 6.55 13.80
N GLU A 8 -9.12 5.35 13.25
CA GLU A 8 -8.79 4.13 13.97
C GLU A 8 -7.32 4.16 14.42
N PRO A 9 -7.06 3.89 15.71
CA PRO A 9 -5.69 3.80 16.19
C PRO A 9 -5.00 2.68 15.42
N THR A 10 -3.83 2.98 14.86
CA THR A 10 -2.94 1.95 14.33
C THR A 10 -2.71 0.89 15.40
N GLU A 11 -2.62 -0.39 15.03
CA GLU A 11 -2.47 -1.50 15.99
C GLU A 11 -1.25 -1.29 16.93
N SER A 12 -0.25 -0.54 16.47
CA SER A 12 0.99 -0.21 17.20
C SER A 12 0.92 1.05 18.07
N GLY A 13 -0.12 1.88 17.95
CA GLY A 13 -0.19 3.20 18.58
C GLY A 13 0.69 4.28 17.92
N LEU A 14 1.30 3.98 16.77
CA LEU A 14 2.08 4.92 15.97
C LEU A 14 1.18 5.87 15.15
N GLY A 15 1.73 7.03 14.75
CA GLY A 15 1.09 7.86 13.74
C GLY A 15 1.00 7.13 12.38
N PRO A 16 0.05 7.49 11.49
CA PRO A 16 -0.16 6.78 10.23
C PRO A 16 1.10 6.63 9.36
N GLN A 17 1.90 7.70 9.23
CA GLN A 17 3.14 7.65 8.47
C GLN A 17 4.12 6.64 9.08
N ALA A 18 4.39 6.77 10.39
CA ALA A 18 5.32 5.88 11.09
C ALA A 18 4.87 4.41 11.05
N GLU A 19 3.57 4.14 11.10
CA GLU A 19 3.04 2.78 10.95
C GLU A 19 3.26 2.24 9.53
N LEU A 20 2.99 3.05 8.50
CA LEU A 20 3.24 2.65 7.11
C LEU A 20 4.72 2.37 6.87
N GLU A 21 5.63 3.18 7.41
CA GLU A 21 7.08 2.96 7.34
C GLU A 21 7.48 1.64 8.00
N ARG A 22 6.95 1.36 9.19
CA ARG A 22 7.19 0.10 9.91
C ARG A 22 6.76 -1.09 9.06
N LEU A 23 5.52 -1.07 8.57
CA LEU A 23 4.95 -2.15 7.74
C LEU A 23 5.73 -2.33 6.43
N ALA A 24 6.13 -1.24 5.77
CA ALA A 24 6.92 -1.32 4.53
C ALA A 24 8.29 -1.96 4.77
N ARG A 25 8.97 -1.61 5.87
CA ARG A 25 10.29 -2.17 6.22
C ARG A 25 10.19 -3.65 6.61
N GLU A 26 9.20 -4.02 7.44
CA GLU A 26 8.95 -5.42 7.80
C GLU A 26 8.56 -6.25 6.58
N GLY A 27 7.67 -5.71 5.75
CA GLY A 27 7.27 -6.30 4.47
C GLY A 27 8.45 -6.54 3.54
N ALA A 28 9.34 -5.56 3.38
CA ALA A 28 10.56 -5.71 2.61
C ALA A 28 11.46 -6.82 3.16
N ALA A 29 11.69 -6.87 4.48
CA ALA A 29 12.49 -7.93 5.09
C ALA A 29 11.89 -9.33 4.85
N ASN A 30 10.56 -9.45 4.90
CA ASN A 30 9.85 -10.70 4.62
C ASN A 30 9.95 -11.12 3.14
N ARG A 31 9.87 -10.16 2.22
CA ARG A 31 9.99 -10.39 0.77
C ARG A 31 11.43 -10.76 0.35
N TYR A 32 12.43 -10.23 1.05
CA TYR A 32 13.84 -10.41 0.75
C TYR A 32 14.60 -11.00 1.96
N PRO A 33 14.40 -12.30 2.28
CA PRO A 33 15.01 -12.93 3.45
C PRO A 33 16.54 -13.02 3.38
N ALA A 34 17.13 -12.89 2.19
CA ALA A 34 18.58 -12.84 1.98
C ALA A 34 19.17 -11.42 2.10
N GLY A 35 18.34 -10.41 2.40
CA GLY A 35 18.70 -8.99 2.45
C GLY A 35 17.97 -8.19 1.38
N VAL A 36 17.42 -7.04 1.78
CA VAL A 36 16.72 -6.10 0.89
C VAL A 36 17.76 -5.40 -0.01
N PRO A 37 17.62 -5.44 -1.35
CA PRO A 37 18.53 -4.73 -2.24
C PRO A 37 18.51 -3.21 -1.99
N ASP A 38 19.67 -2.56 -2.08
CA ASP A 38 19.78 -1.09 -1.90
C ASP A 38 18.86 -0.29 -2.81
N SER A 39 18.64 -0.78 -4.04
CA SER A 39 17.71 -0.16 -4.99
C SER A 39 16.26 -0.20 -4.51
N VAL A 40 15.85 -1.27 -3.83
CA VAL A 40 14.51 -1.43 -3.25
C VAL A 40 14.38 -0.54 -2.02
N THR A 41 15.38 -0.55 -1.13
CA THR A 41 15.42 0.33 0.05
C THR A 41 15.28 1.80 -0.34
N ARG A 42 16.04 2.25 -1.34
CA ARG A 42 15.95 3.64 -1.83
C ARG A 42 14.56 3.97 -2.37
N ARG A 43 13.97 3.08 -3.18
CA ARG A 43 12.60 3.29 -3.69
C ARG A 43 11.57 3.37 -2.57
N ILE A 44 11.66 2.50 -1.56
CA ILE A 44 10.77 2.55 -0.39
C ILE A 44 10.86 3.92 0.28
N GLU A 45 12.07 4.45 0.50
CA GLU A 45 12.28 5.76 1.12
C GLU A 45 11.73 6.91 0.27
N GLU A 46 11.94 6.89 -1.04
CA GLU A 46 11.40 7.88 -1.99
C GLU A 46 9.87 7.87 -2.00
N GLU A 47 9.25 6.69 -2.05
CA GLU A 47 7.78 6.54 -2.03
C GLU A 47 7.19 7.01 -0.70
N LEU A 48 7.78 6.61 0.44
CA LEU A 48 7.30 7.01 1.77
C LEU A 48 7.38 8.51 2.00
N ALA A 49 8.45 9.17 1.54
CA ALA A 49 8.61 10.61 1.62
C ALA A 49 7.54 11.35 0.79
N LEU A 50 7.20 10.83 -0.39
CA LEU A 50 6.12 11.40 -1.22
C LEU A 50 4.74 11.20 -0.58
N ILE A 51 4.49 10.02 -0.02
CA ILE A 51 3.26 9.68 0.70
C ILE A 51 3.07 10.59 1.91
N GLU A 52 4.14 10.86 2.67
CA GLU A 52 4.10 11.76 3.83
C GLU A 52 3.76 13.19 3.40
N ARG A 53 4.48 13.70 2.39
CA ARG A 53 4.29 15.06 1.87
C ARG A 53 2.86 15.31 1.40
N LEU A 54 2.21 14.29 0.86
CA LEU A 54 0.83 14.36 0.37
C LEU A 54 -0.21 13.85 1.39
N ASN A 55 0.23 13.46 2.59
CA ASN A 55 -0.61 12.98 3.68
C ASN A 55 -1.50 11.79 3.28
N TYR A 56 -0.95 10.85 2.49
CA TYR A 56 -1.67 9.66 2.02
C TYR A 56 -1.44 8.40 2.83
N ALA A 57 -0.64 8.45 3.91
CA ALA A 57 -0.33 7.26 4.71
C ALA A 57 -1.58 6.53 5.21
N ARG A 58 -2.61 7.27 5.64
CA ARG A 58 -3.89 6.68 6.09
C ARG A 58 -4.58 5.89 4.98
N TYR A 59 -4.54 6.39 3.74
CA TYR A 59 -5.17 5.71 2.62
C TYR A 59 -4.52 4.35 2.33
N PHE A 60 -3.18 4.31 2.34
CA PHE A 60 -2.43 3.06 2.20
C PHE A 60 -2.74 2.08 3.34
N LEU A 61 -2.85 2.58 4.58
CA LEU A 61 -3.21 1.75 5.74
C LEU A 61 -4.64 1.20 5.66
N THR A 62 -5.61 1.99 5.20
CA THR A 62 -6.98 1.50 4.98
C THR A 62 -7.00 0.37 3.96
N VAL A 63 -6.31 0.54 2.82
CA VAL A 63 -6.28 -0.53 1.80
C VAL A 63 -5.53 -1.76 2.32
N TYR A 64 -4.42 -1.57 3.03
CA TYR A 64 -3.69 -2.65 3.68
C TYR A 64 -4.60 -3.45 4.63
N ASP A 65 -5.40 -2.78 5.45
CA ASP A 65 -6.30 -3.43 6.40
C ASP A 65 -7.39 -4.25 5.69
N ILE A 66 -8.00 -3.70 4.64
CA ILE A 66 -8.98 -4.42 3.80
C ILE A 66 -8.34 -5.67 3.17
N VAL A 67 -7.13 -5.55 2.63
CA VAL A 67 -6.38 -6.68 2.04
C VAL A 67 -6.03 -7.72 3.10
N LYS A 68 -5.59 -7.29 4.29
CA LYS A 68 -5.29 -8.15 5.44
C LYS A 68 -6.54 -8.92 5.88
N PHE A 69 -7.68 -8.24 5.98
CA PHE A 69 -8.97 -8.86 6.28
C PHE A 69 -9.35 -9.90 5.23
N ALA A 70 -9.32 -9.54 3.95
CA ALA A 70 -9.65 -10.45 2.85
C ALA A 70 -8.78 -11.73 2.89
N ARG A 71 -7.46 -11.57 3.07
CA ARG A 71 -6.52 -12.70 3.21
C ARG A 71 -6.83 -13.55 4.44
N SER A 72 -7.23 -12.95 5.57
CA SER A 72 -7.61 -13.69 6.78
C SER A 72 -8.88 -14.56 6.62
N LYS A 73 -9.67 -14.30 5.57
CA LYS A 73 -10.89 -15.03 5.21
C LYS A 73 -10.70 -15.95 4.00
N ASP A 74 -9.46 -16.19 3.59
CA ASP A 74 -9.12 -16.94 2.37
C ASP A 74 -9.85 -16.38 1.13
N ILE A 75 -10.00 -15.05 1.05
CA ILE A 75 -10.53 -14.34 -0.11
C ILE A 75 -9.36 -13.98 -1.01
N LEU A 76 -9.38 -14.47 -2.25
CA LEU A 76 -8.38 -14.09 -3.23
C LEU A 76 -8.51 -12.60 -3.55
N CYS A 77 -7.39 -11.87 -3.45
CA CYS A 77 -7.32 -10.46 -3.80
C CYS A 77 -6.04 -10.12 -4.55
N GLN A 78 -6.12 -9.16 -5.48
CA GLN A 78 -4.97 -8.72 -6.26
C GLN A 78 -5.02 -7.21 -6.50
N GLY A 79 -3.98 -6.50 -6.10
CA GLY A 79 -3.78 -5.10 -6.46
C GLY A 79 -3.76 -4.90 -7.98
N ARG A 80 -4.46 -3.87 -8.45
CA ARG A 80 -4.65 -3.53 -9.86
C ARG A 80 -4.21 -2.11 -10.17
N GLY A 81 -4.13 -1.84 -11.47
CA GLY A 81 -3.90 -0.51 -11.99
C GLY A 81 -2.61 0.08 -11.44
N SER A 82 -2.74 1.26 -10.84
CA SER A 82 -1.59 2.05 -10.43
C SER A 82 -0.92 1.56 -9.13
N ALA A 83 -1.64 0.78 -8.30
CA ALA A 83 -1.09 0.11 -7.12
C ALA A 83 0.06 -0.87 -7.45
N ALA A 84 0.07 -1.43 -8.66
CA ALA A 84 1.13 -2.31 -9.13
C ALA A 84 2.48 -1.59 -9.36
N ASN A 85 2.48 -0.25 -9.40
CA ASN A 85 3.68 0.56 -9.62
C ASN A 85 4.31 1.09 -8.32
N SER A 86 3.88 0.59 -7.15
CA SER A 86 4.40 1.00 -5.85
C SER A 86 5.13 -0.14 -5.16
N VAL A 87 6.40 0.12 -4.80
CA VAL A 87 7.20 -0.76 -3.97
C VAL A 87 6.63 -0.84 -2.55
N VAL A 88 6.08 0.25 -2.01
CA VAL A 88 5.37 0.23 -0.72
C VAL A 88 4.18 -0.73 -0.78
N CYS A 89 3.32 -0.64 -1.81
CA CYS A 89 2.21 -1.58 -2.00
C CYS A 89 2.68 -3.03 -2.12
N PHE A 90 3.82 -3.28 -2.78
CA PHE A 90 4.42 -4.61 -2.86
C PHE A 90 4.88 -5.10 -1.49
N CYS A 91 5.60 -4.27 -0.74
CA CYS A 91 6.12 -4.62 0.59
C CYS A 91 5.00 -4.96 1.57
N ILE A 92 3.94 -4.15 1.63
CA ILE A 92 2.82 -4.37 2.56
C ILE A 92 1.80 -5.41 2.06
N GLY A 93 1.97 -5.96 0.86
CA GLY A 93 1.16 -7.06 0.35
C GLY A 93 -0.14 -6.66 -0.37
N ILE A 94 -0.30 -5.39 -0.74
CA ILE A 94 -1.42 -4.95 -1.60
C ILE A 94 -1.25 -5.51 -3.02
N THR A 95 -0.02 -5.53 -3.54
CA THR A 95 0.30 -6.11 -4.85
C THR A 95 1.35 -7.22 -4.74
N GLU A 96 1.29 -8.17 -5.66
CA GLU A 96 2.30 -9.22 -5.85
C GLU A 96 3.29 -8.88 -6.99
N VAL A 97 3.13 -7.71 -7.62
CA VAL A 97 4.04 -7.22 -8.66
C VAL A 97 5.27 -6.60 -8.00
N GLY A 98 6.41 -7.28 -8.13
CA GLY A 98 7.68 -6.81 -7.57
C GLY A 98 8.32 -5.66 -8.36
N PRO A 99 9.25 -4.90 -7.74
CA PRO A 99 9.92 -3.74 -8.31
C PRO A 99 10.66 -4.02 -9.62
N GLU A 100 11.07 -5.26 -9.86
CA GLU A 100 11.74 -5.70 -11.08
C GLU A 100 10.83 -5.70 -12.31
N LYS A 101 9.50 -5.67 -12.12
CA LYS A 101 8.50 -5.59 -13.19
C LYS A 101 7.88 -4.19 -13.32
N ILE A 102 8.28 -3.25 -12.45
CA ILE A 102 7.78 -1.88 -12.45
C ILE A 102 8.61 -1.06 -13.43
N ASP A 103 8.04 -0.82 -14.61
CA ASP A 103 8.63 0.00 -15.69
C ASP A 103 8.21 1.48 -15.61
N SER A 104 7.34 1.83 -14.65
CA SER A 104 6.72 3.16 -14.54
C SER A 104 7.26 3.97 -13.36
N LEU A 105 7.33 5.30 -13.54
CA LEU A 105 7.68 6.24 -12.46
C LEU A 105 6.53 6.33 -11.44
N PHE A 106 6.82 6.07 -10.17
CA PHE A 106 5.88 6.19 -9.05
C PHE A 106 5.22 7.58 -8.96
N GLU A 107 5.92 8.64 -9.37
CA GLU A 107 5.38 10.01 -9.42
C GLU A 107 4.17 10.17 -10.36
N ARG A 108 3.98 9.24 -11.31
CA ARG A 108 2.77 9.20 -12.15
C ARG A 108 1.60 8.54 -11.44
N PHE A 109 1.88 7.69 -10.45
CA PHE A 109 0.88 7.07 -9.59
C PHE A 109 0.42 8.05 -8.50
N ILE A 110 1.35 8.81 -7.92
CA ILE A 110 1.03 9.88 -6.98
C ILE A 110 1.47 11.22 -7.58
N SER A 111 0.53 11.94 -8.20
CA SER A 111 0.81 13.25 -8.81
C SER A 111 0.37 14.39 -7.90
N GLU A 112 1.33 15.23 -7.48
CA GLU A 112 1.02 16.47 -6.74
C GLU A 112 0.16 17.44 -7.56
N GLU A 113 0.38 17.49 -8.88
CA GLU A 113 -0.30 18.43 -9.77
C GLU A 113 -1.79 18.11 -9.93
N ARG A 114 -2.19 16.85 -9.74
CA ARG A 114 -3.58 16.41 -9.88
C ARG A 114 -4.43 16.69 -8.65
N ASN A 115 -3.82 16.86 -7.48
CA ASN A 115 -4.53 17.06 -6.19
C ASN A 115 -5.67 16.04 -5.95
N GLU A 116 -5.53 14.84 -6.52
CA GLU A 116 -6.44 13.71 -6.41
C GLU A 116 -5.70 12.57 -5.68
N PRO A 117 -6.39 11.81 -4.81
CA PRO A 117 -5.78 10.65 -4.17
C PRO A 117 -5.34 9.64 -5.24
N PRO A 118 -4.24 8.89 -4.97
CA PRO A 118 -3.83 7.82 -5.87
C PRO A 118 -4.93 6.77 -6.00
N ASP A 119 -5.03 6.12 -7.16
CA ASP A 119 -6.06 5.11 -7.41
C ASP A 119 -5.53 3.72 -7.05
N ILE A 120 -5.71 3.31 -5.79
CA ILE A 120 -5.32 1.99 -5.30
C ILE A 120 -6.50 1.02 -5.48
N ASP A 121 -6.57 0.41 -6.65
CA ASP A 121 -7.54 -0.65 -6.94
C ASP A 121 -7.10 -2.00 -6.39
N VAL A 122 -8.02 -2.73 -5.78
CA VAL A 122 -7.84 -4.14 -5.41
C VAL A 122 -9.03 -4.95 -5.92
N ASP A 123 -8.73 -5.96 -6.73
CA ASP A 123 -9.71 -6.97 -7.13
C ASP A 123 -9.91 -7.97 -6.00
N PHE A 124 -11.15 -8.40 -5.79
CA PHE A 124 -11.51 -9.47 -4.86
C PHE A 124 -12.31 -10.57 -5.59
N GLU A 125 -12.22 -11.80 -5.09
CA GLU A 125 -13.06 -12.93 -5.52
C GLU A 125 -14.54 -12.53 -5.58
N HIS A 126 -15.17 -12.67 -6.75
CA HIS A 126 -16.50 -12.11 -7.02
C HIS A 126 -17.55 -12.58 -6.01
N GLU A 127 -17.56 -13.86 -5.65
CA GLU A 127 -18.54 -14.46 -4.74
C GLU A 127 -18.40 -13.95 -3.30
N LYS A 128 -17.21 -13.47 -2.91
CA LYS A 128 -16.91 -13.00 -1.55
C LYS A 128 -16.68 -11.50 -1.46
N ARG A 129 -16.81 -10.76 -2.56
CA ARG A 129 -16.63 -9.30 -2.61
C ARG A 129 -17.56 -8.58 -1.63
N GLU A 130 -18.80 -9.03 -1.50
CA GLU A 130 -19.76 -8.43 -0.55
C GLU A 130 -19.27 -8.54 0.90
N THR A 131 -18.57 -9.62 1.25
CA THR A 131 -18.00 -9.77 2.61
C THR A 131 -16.94 -8.71 2.90
N VAL A 132 -16.19 -8.29 1.88
CA VAL A 132 -15.17 -7.24 1.99
C VAL A 132 -15.81 -5.85 2.03
N ILE A 133 -16.92 -5.63 1.32
CA ILE A 133 -17.64 -4.34 1.32
C ILE A 133 -18.33 -4.08 2.67
N GLN A 134 -18.81 -5.13 3.33
CA GLN A 134 -19.49 -5.04 4.63
C GLN A 134 -18.53 -4.85 5.80
N TYR A 135 -17.23 -5.11 5.60
CA TYR A 135 -16.14 -4.83 6.54
C TYR A 135 -15.71 -3.38 6.38
#